data_AF-A0A016THF6-F1
#
_entry.id   AF-A0A016THF6-F1
#
_cell.length_a   1.000
_cell.length_b   1.000
_cell.length_c   1.000
_cell.angle_alpha   90.00
_cell.angle_beta   90.00
_cell.angle_gamma   90.00
#
_symmetry.space_group_name_H-M   'P 1'
#
loop_
_entity.id
_entity.type
_entity.pdbx_description
1 polymer ?
#
loop_
_entity_poly.entity_id
_entity_poly.type
_entity_poly.pdbx_seq_one_letter_code
_entity_poly.pdbx_strand_id
1 'polypeptide(L)'
;MHAVLGRLLKERVFCYLDNIMAVTSSMEEHLVTLGSLRVEQAGLDLNPKKCVLVEEKVEFLGHVIDRGGIRMDPERVEEIIQYPES
;
A
#
# COMPACT_ATOMS: atom_id res chain seq x y z
N MET A 1 13.61 5.02 5.59
CA MET A 1 12.69 4.70 4.46
C MET A 1 13.09 5.39 3.15
N HIS A 2 13.22 6.73 3.10
CA HIS A 2 13.53 7.47 1.87
C HIS A 2 14.86 7.08 1.19
N ALA A 3 15.90 6.74 1.96
CA ALA A 3 17.22 6.38 1.41
C ALA A 3 17.27 4.99 0.75
N VAL A 4 16.42 4.05 1.15
CA VAL A 4 16.45 2.65 0.67
C VAL A 4 15.41 2.39 -0.41
N LEU A 5 14.22 2.99 -0.26
CA LEU A 5 13.14 2.88 -1.25
C LEU A 5 13.18 4.00 -2.29
N GLY A 6 14.02 5.03 -2.12
CA GLY A 6 14.12 6.22 -2.99
C GLY A 6 14.26 5.95 -4.49
N ARG A 7 14.85 4.81 -4.86
CA ARG A 7 15.00 4.40 -6.27
C ARG A 7 13.79 3.64 -6.83
N LEU A 8 13.02 2.95 -5.96
CA LEU A 8 11.78 2.22 -6.29
C LEU A 8 10.53 3.10 -6.17
N LEU A 9 10.63 4.15 -5.36
CA LEU A 9 9.59 5.15 -5.06
C LEU A 9 9.12 5.95 -6.28
N LYS A 10 9.71 5.76 -7.45
CA LYS A 10 9.50 6.66 -8.59
C LYS A 10 8.49 6.20 -9.64
N GLU A 11 8.06 4.93 -9.64
CA GLU A 11 7.15 4.46 -10.69
C GLU A 11 6.02 3.54 -10.23
N ARG A 12 6.27 2.61 -9.28
CA ARG A 12 5.34 1.51 -8.98
C ARG A 12 5.17 1.21 -7.50
N VAL A 13 6.01 1.80 -6.63
CA VAL A 13 5.99 1.54 -5.19
C VAL A 13 5.73 2.84 -4.45
N PHE A 14 4.73 2.82 -3.57
CA PHE A 14 4.36 3.90 -2.69
C PHE A 14 4.72 3.52 -1.26
N CYS A 15 5.34 4.44 -0.53
CA CYS A 15 5.68 4.22 0.87
C CYS A 15 5.21 5.41 1.71
N TYR A 16 4.50 5.11 2.79
CA TYR A 16 4.04 6.09 3.75
C TYR A 16 4.28 5.57 5.16
N LEU A 17 5.21 6.22 5.88
CA LEU A 17 5.65 5.85 7.24
C LEU A 17 6.14 4.40 7.38
N ASP A 18 5.26 3.47 7.73
CA ASP A 18 5.47 2.04 7.92
C ASP A 18 4.75 1.19 6.86
N ASN A 19 3.89 1.81 6.06
CA ASN A 19 3.08 1.16 5.04
C ASN A 19 3.78 1.23 3.68
N ILE A 20 3.85 0.09 2.98
CA ILE A 20 4.42 -0.05 1.64
C ILE A 20 3.35 -0.67 0.74
N MET A 21 3.15 -0.09 -0.44
CA MET A 21 2.23 -0.58 -1.45
C MET A 21 2.95 -0.65 -2.81
N ALA A 22 2.77 -1.76 -3.53
CA ALA A 22 3.26 -1.93 -4.89
C ALA A 22 2.06 -2.02 -5.85
N VAL A 23 2.07 -1.22 -6.91
CA VAL A 23 1.03 -1.14 -7.93
C VAL A 23 1.66 -1.40 -9.29
N THR A 24 1.13 -2.38 -10.01
CA THR A 24 1.65 -2.81 -11.32
C THR A 24 0.51 -3.19 -12.26
N SER A 25 0.78 -3.20 -13.57
CA SER A 25 -0.23 -3.49 -14.59
C SER A 25 -0.30 -4.97 -14.99
N SER A 26 0.73 -5.76 -14.65
CA SER A 26 0.76 -7.21 -14.88
C SER A 26 1.31 -7.97 -13.68
N MET A 27 1.00 -9.27 -13.63
CA MET A 27 1.53 -10.18 -12.60
C MET A 27 3.05 -10.32 -12.67
N GLU A 28 3.60 -10.41 -13.89
CA GLU A 28 5.04 -10.54 -14.09
C GLU A 28 5.79 -9.32 -13.54
N GLU A 29 5.31 -8.12 -13.87
CA GLU A 29 5.83 -6.89 -13.30
C GLU A 29 5.65 -6.83 -11.78
N HIS A 30 4.55 -7.36 -11.26
CA HIS A 30 4.29 -7.41 -9.82
C HIS A 30 5.33 -8.24 -9.09
N LEU A 31 5.63 -9.45 -9.58
CA LEU A 31 6.61 -10.35 -9.00
C LEU A 31 8.02 -9.76 -9.05
N VAL A 32 8.40 -9.15 -10.19
CA VAL A 32 9.69 -8.45 -10.32
C VAL A 32 9.77 -7.28 -9.33
N THR A 33 8.69 -6.50 -9.21
CA THR A 33 8.63 -5.37 -8.28
C THR A 33 8.77 -5.85 -6.83
N LEU A 34 8.00 -6.86 -6.42
CA LEU A 34 8.07 -7.45 -5.07
C LEU A 34 9.46 -8.03 -4.77
N GLY A 35 10.07 -8.75 -5.72
CA GLY A 35 11.42 -9.28 -5.55
C GLY A 35 12.51 -8.19 -5.47
N SER A 36 12.24 -7.01 -6.01
CA SER A 36 13.14 -5.85 -5.90
C SER A 36 13.02 -5.10 -4.57
N LEU A 37 11.92 -5.30 -3.83
CA LEU A 37 11.74 -4.77 -2.48
C LEU A 37 12.72 -5.47 -1.53
N ARG A 38 13.93 -4.93 -1.44
CA ARG A 38 14.98 -5.39 -0.52
C ARG A 38 14.70 -4.90 0.91
N VAL A 39 13.52 -5.24 1.43
CA VAL A 39 13.00 -4.72 2.72
C VAL A 39 13.93 -5.12 3.88
N GLU A 40 14.41 -6.37 3.88
CA GLU A 40 15.36 -6.87 4.87
C GLU A 40 16.70 -6.11 4.86
N GLN A 41 17.19 -5.73 3.68
CA GLN A 41 18.45 -4.97 3.55
C GLN A 41 18.31 -3.54 4.07
N ALA A 42 17.07 -3.06 4.23
CA ALA A 42 16.76 -1.76 4.83
C ALA A 42 16.71 -1.81 6.36
N GLY A 43 16.88 -2.98 6.98
CA GLY A 43 16.63 -3.18 8.41
C GLY A 43 15.13 -3.09 8.77
N LEU A 44 14.25 -3.42 7.82
CA LEU A 44 12.81 -3.43 8.00
C LEU A 44 12.30 -4.87 7.96
N ASP A 45 11.46 -5.22 8.93
CA ASP A 45 10.77 -6.50 8.98
C ASP A 45 9.35 -6.35 8.44
N LEU A 46 8.96 -7.23 7.51
CA LEU A 46 7.59 -7.35 7.07
C LEU A 46 6.78 -8.14 8.11
N ASN A 47 5.58 -7.69 8.44
CA ASN A 47 4.64 -8.44 9.25
C ASN A 47 3.73 -9.28 8.33
N PRO A 48 3.93 -10.61 8.20
CA PRO A 48 3.19 -11.41 7.22
C PRO A 48 1.68 -11.41 7.45
N LYS A 49 1.24 -11.21 8.70
CA LYS A 49 -0.20 -11.15 9.05
C LYS A 49 -0.88 -9.87 8.53
N LYS A 50 -0.10 -8.82 8.28
CA LYS A 50 -0.59 -7.53 7.75
C LYS A 50 -0.28 -7.37 6.26
N CYS A 51 0.48 -8.28 5.66
CA CYS A 51 0.80 -8.24 4.24
C CYS A 51 -0.40 -8.73 3.42
N VAL A 52 -0.94 -7.85 2.58
CA VAL A 52 -1.90 -8.19 1.54
C VAL A 52 -1.12 -8.25 0.23
N LEU A 53 -1.12 -9.39 -0.44
CA LEU A 53 -0.29 -9.65 -1.62
C LEU A 53 -1.15 -10.06 -2.81
N VAL A 54 -0.83 -9.52 -3.99
CA VAL A 54 -1.40 -9.95 -5.27
C VAL A 54 -2.94 -9.83 -5.33
N GLU A 55 -3.46 -8.72 -4.82
CA GLU A 55 -4.89 -8.41 -4.85
C GLU A 55 -5.21 -7.34 -5.90
N GLU A 56 -6.39 -7.43 -6.52
CA GLU A 56 -6.88 -6.40 -7.46
C GLU A 56 -7.46 -5.17 -6.76
N LYS A 57 -7.76 -5.32 -5.46
CA LYS A 57 -8.32 -4.28 -4.59
C LYS A 57 -7.61 -4.36 -3.24
N VAL A 58 -7.06 -3.24 -2.79
CA VAL A 58 -6.36 -3.15 -1.50
C VAL A 58 -6.83 -1.94 -0.71
N GLU A 59 -6.83 -2.08 0.62
CA GLU A 59 -6.99 -0.94 1.52
C GLU A 59 -5.59 -0.38 1.86
N PHE A 60 -5.42 0.92 1.71
CA PHE A 60 -4.18 1.61 2.00
C PHE A 60 -4.48 2.99 2.61
N LEU A 61 -4.03 3.20 3.85
CA LEU A 61 -4.26 4.45 4.62
C LEU A 61 -5.76 4.82 4.78
N GLY A 62 -6.65 3.83 4.77
CA GLY A 62 -8.11 3.98 4.79
C GLY A 62 -8.71 4.52 3.50
N HIS A 63 -7.97 4.38 2.41
CA HIS A 63 -8.52 4.43 1.06
C HIS A 63 -8.59 3.02 0.50
N VAL A 64 -9.62 2.77 -0.28
CA VAL A 64 -9.72 1.59 -1.10
C VAL A 64 -9.19 1.93 -2.48
N ILE A 65 -8.25 1.12 -2.96
CA ILE A 65 -7.55 1.30 -4.23
C ILE A 65 -7.85 0.08 -5.10
N ASP A 66 -8.41 0.32 -6.27
CA ASP A 66 -8.72 -0.70 -7.28
C ASP A 66 -8.52 -0.14 -8.69
N ARG A 67 -8.84 -0.93 -9.73
CA ARG A 67 -8.72 -0.51 -11.13
C ARG A 67 -9.56 0.73 -11.48
N GLY A 68 -10.60 1.03 -10.70
CA GLY A 68 -11.45 2.21 -10.86
C GLY A 68 -10.87 3.48 -10.24
N GLY A 69 -9.75 3.38 -9.53
CA GLY A 69 -9.04 4.49 -8.91
C GLY A 69 -9.03 4.42 -7.38
N ILE A 70 -8.89 5.59 -6.76
CA ILE A 70 -8.77 5.74 -5.30
C ILE A 70 -10.09 6.29 -4.77
N ARG A 71 -10.66 5.62 -3.77
CA ARG A 71 -11.88 6.04 -3.07
C ARG A 71 -11.70 5.93 -1.57
N MET A 72 -12.36 6.79 -0.80
CA MET A 72 -12.38 6.61 0.66
C MET A 72 -13.10 5.32 1.01
N ASP A 73 -12.68 4.68 2.10
CA ASP A 73 -13.44 3.58 2.65
C ASP A 73 -14.82 4.08 3.10
N PRO A 74 -15.93 3.51 2.57
CA PRO A 74 -17.28 3.88 3.00
C PRO A 74 -17.49 3.76 4.51
N GLU A 75 -16.86 2.78 5.17
CA GLU A 75 -17.00 2.57 6.62
C GLU A 75 -16.41 3.76 7.40
N ARG A 76 -15.23 4.25 6.99
CA ARG A 76 -14.63 5.46 7.60
C ARG A 76 -15.48 6.71 7.38
N VAL A 77 -16.09 6.84 6.21
CA VAL A 77 -16.98 7.98 5.92
C VAL A 77 -18.20 7.93 6.84
N GLU A 78 -18.75 6.74 7.05
CA GLU A 78 -19.91 6.53 7.91
C GLU A 78 -19.59 6.78 9.39
N GLU A 79 -18.43 6.37 9.88
CA GLU A 79 -17.94 6.71 11.23
C GLU A 79 -17.87 8.23 11.46
N ILE A 80 -17.43 9.01 10.47
CA ILE A 80 -17.37 10.47 10.55
C ILE A 80 -18.77 11.07 10.55
N ILE A 81 -19.68 10.57 9.70
CA ILE A 81 -21.07 11.07 9.63
C ILE A 81 -21.83 10.78 10.93
N GLN A 82 -21.60 9.61 11.53
CA GLN A 82 -22.23 9.20 12.77
C GLN A 82 -21.54 9.74 14.03
N TYR A 83 -20.47 10.52 13.87
CA TYR A 83 -19.76 11.09 14.99
C TYR A 83 -20.68 12.06 15.77
N PRO A 84 -20.93 11.82 17.06
CA PRO A 84 -21.88 12.62 17.82
C PRO A 84 -21.41 14.07 17.95
N GLU A 85 -22.28 15.00 17.59
CA GLU A 85 -22.09 16.42 17.94
C GLU A 85 -22.25 16.57 19.45
N SER A 86 -21.19 17.05 20.11
CA SER A 86 -21.16 17.37 21.54
C SER A 86 -21.94 18.63 21.86
#